data_AF-A0A9P7EKD0-F1
#
_entry.id   AF-A0A9P7EKD0-F1
#
_cell.length_a   1.000
_cell.length_b   1.000
_cell.length_c   1.000
_cell.angle_alpha   90.00
_cell.angle_beta   90.00
_cell.angle_gamma   90.00
#
_symmetry.space_group_name_H-M   'P 1'
#
loop_
_entity.id
_entity.type
_entity.pdbx_description
1 polymer ?
#
loop_
_entity_poly.entity_id
_entity_poly.type
_entity_poly.pdbx_seq_one_letter_code
_entity_poly.pdbx_strand_id
1 'polypeptide(L)' 'WKEEMILVQLEIDWTCNFFLWKATQWGDWMRESLVKCLPGHACYSGRQSQMYSLLAQDALGSVSRPAEHVNRCSR' A
#
# COMPACT_ATOMS: atom_id res chain seq x y z
N TRP A 1 -9.33 16.36 -18.66
CA TRP A 1 -9.86 14.99 -18.52
C TRP A 1 -8.90 13.89 -18.98
N LYS A 2 -8.46 13.79 -20.24
CA LYS A 2 -7.49 12.72 -20.63
C LYS A 2 -6.14 12.84 -19.92
N GLU A 3 -5.61 14.05 -19.80
CA GLU A 3 -4.36 14.33 -19.08
C GLU A 3 -4.49 14.00 -17.59
N GLU A 4 -5.62 14.32 -16.98
CA GLU A 4 -5.90 13.98 -15.58
C GLU A 4 -5.93 12.47 -15.34
N MET A 5 -6.46 11.67 -16.27
CA MET A 5 -6.43 10.21 -16.15
C MET A 5 -4.99 9.65 -16.20
N ILE A 6 -4.10 10.28 -16.98
CA ILE A 6 -2.68 9.91 -17.01
C ILE A 6 -2.02 10.25 -15.67
N LEU A 7 -2.30 11.43 -15.13
CA LEU A 7 -1.78 11.85 -13.83
C LEU A 7 -2.25 10.92 -12.71
N VAL A 8 -3.55 10.57 -12.69
CA VAL A 8 -4.12 9.63 -11.71
C VAL A 8 -3.44 8.27 -11.80
N GLN A 9 -3.21 7.74 -13.01
CA GLN A 9 -2.50 6.46 -13.15
C GLN A 9 -1.07 6.54 -12.62
N LEU A 10 -0.33 7.61 -12.95
CA LEU A 10 1.03 7.82 -12.47
C LEU A 10 1.09 7.96 -10.94
N GLU A 11 0.13 8.65 -10.34
CA GLU A 11 0.02 8.81 -8.89
C GLU A 11 -0.27 7.47 -8.21
N ILE A 12 -1.14 6.64 -8.78
CA ILE A 12 -1.43 5.31 -8.24
C ILE A 12 -0.20 4.40 -8.35
N ASP A 13 0.47 4.38 -9.50
CA ASP A 13 1.69 3.59 -9.69
C ASP A 13 2.77 4.01 -8.68
N TRP A 14 2.98 5.32 -8.52
CA TRP A 14 3.91 5.86 -7.52
C TRP A 14 3.53 5.45 -6.10
N THR A 15 2.24 5.54 -5.75
CA THR A 15 1.72 5.19 -4.42
C THR A 15 1.92 3.70 -4.12
N CYS A 16 1.65 2.82 -5.08
CA CYS A 16 1.89 1.38 -4.95
C CYS A 16 3.37 1.09 -4.74
N ASN A 17 4.24 1.71 -5.54
CA ASN A 17 5.69 1.56 -5.40
C ASN A 17 6.20 2.06 -4.04
N PHE A 18 5.69 3.18 -3.56
CA PHE A 18 6.00 3.70 -2.23
C PHE A 18 5.61 2.71 -1.12
N PHE A 19 4.40 2.15 -1.18
CA PHE A 19 3.95 1.16 -0.19
C PHE A 19 4.78 -0.13 -0.22
N LEU A 20 5.10 -0.66 -1.40
CA LEU A 20 5.97 -1.84 -1.52
C LEU A 20 7.39 -1.58 -0.99
N TRP A 21 7.95 -0.40 -1.30
CA TRP A 21 9.24 0.01 -0.76
C TRP A 21 9.20 0.10 0.77
N LYS A 22 8.16 0.73 1.35
CA LYS A 22 7.96 0.79 2.80
C LYS A 22 7.81 -0.59 3.43
N ALA A 23 7.05 -1.49 2.80
CA ALA A 23 6.88 -2.86 3.26
C ALA A 23 8.22 -3.59 3.35
N THR A 24 9.08 -3.41 2.34
CA THR A 24 10.44 -3.97 2.30
C THR A 24 11.29 -3.42 3.44
N GLN A 25 11.33 -2.09 3.63
CA GLN A 25 12.09 -1.44 4.71
C GLN A 25 11.68 -1.95 6.10
N TRP A 26 10.37 -2.08 6.35
CA TRP A 26 9.88 -2.65 7.61
C TRP A 26 10.25 -4.13 7.78
N GLY A 27 10.29 -4.89 6.68
CA GLY A 27 10.78 -6.26 6.67
C GLY A 27 12.26 -6.35 7.03
N ASP A 28 13.07 -5.43 6.53
CA ASP A 28 14.50 -5.33 6.86
C ASP A 28 14.70 -5.02 8.35
N TRP A 29 13.96 -4.07 8.91
CA TRP A 29 13.99 -3.75 10.34
C TRP A 29 13.49 -4.88 11.23
N MET A 30 12.52 -5.68 10.76
CA MET A 30 12.12 -6.91 11.44
C MET A 30 13.31 -7.86 11.55
N ARG A 31 14.01 -8.12 10.43
CA ARG A 31 15.17 -9.01 10.42
C ARG A 31 16.29 -8.50 11.34
N GLU A 32 16.59 -7.21 11.30
CA GLU A 32 17.57 -6.61 12.22
C GLU A 32 17.16 -6.74 13.69
N SER A 33 15.88 -6.54 14.00
CA SER A 33 15.36 -6.66 15.37
C SER A 33 15.45 -8.09 15.88
N LEU A 34 15.26 -9.09 15.02
CA LEU A 34 15.47 -10.50 15.35
C LEU A 34 16.93 -10.79 15.66
N VAL A 35 17.87 -10.28 14.84
CA VAL A 35 19.31 -10.41 15.08
C VAL A 35 19.72 -9.77 16.41
N LYS A 36 19.09 -8.66 16.79
CA LYS A 36 19.32 -7.95 18.06
C LYS A 36 18.55 -8.54 19.26
N CYS A 37 17.83 -9.66 19.08
CA CYS A 37 16.99 -10.28 20.11
C CYS A 37 15.95 -9.32 20.73
N LEU A 38 15.34 -8.46 19.90
CA LEU A 38 14.30 -7.50 20.29
C LEU A 38 12.91 -7.96 19.78
N PRO A 39 12.25 -8.91 20.47
CA PRO A 39 11.06 -9.59 19.92
C PRO A 39 9.86 -8.65 19.70
N GLY A 40 9.66 -7.66 20.58
CA GLY A 40 8.58 -6.67 20.41
C GLY A 40 8.77 -5.80 19.17
N HIS A 41 10.01 -5.36 18.92
CA HIS A 41 10.35 -4.56 17.74
C HIS A 41 10.22 -5.37 16.45
N ALA A 42 10.64 -6.65 16.48
CA ALA A 42 10.46 -7.55 15.36
C ALA A 42 8.97 -7.76 15.05
N CYS A 43 8.14 -8.04 16.06
CA CYS A 43 6.70 -8.22 15.89
C CYS A 43 6.04 -6.97 15.29
N TYR A 44 6.31 -5.79 15.86
CA TYR A 44 5.76 -4.54 15.35
C TYR A 44 6.19 -4.27 13.90
N SER A 45 7.48 -4.42 13.60
CA SER A 45 8.01 -4.19 12.26
C SER A 45 7.42 -5.16 11.23
N GLY A 46 7.24 -6.44 11.60
CA GLY A 46 6.57 -7.42 10.75
C GLY A 46 5.11 -7.03 10.45
N ARG A 47 4.38 -6.54 11.44
CA ARG A 47 2.99 -6.06 11.25
C ARG A 47 2.95 -4.83 10.33
N GLN A 48 3.90 -3.91 10.46
CA GLN A 48 4.01 -2.75 9.56
C GLN A 48 4.32 -3.20 8.13
N SER A 49 5.24 -4.14 7.94
CA SER A 49 5.57 -4.70 6.62
C SER A 49 4.33 -5.29 5.94
N GLN A 50 3.55 -6.09 6.69
CA GLN A 50 2.31 -6.68 6.20
C GLN A 50 1.26 -5.62 5.85
N MET A 51 1.06 -4.62 6.72
CA MET A 51 0.10 -3.54 6.49
C MET A 51 0.40 -2.79 5.19
N TYR A 52 1.66 -2.40 4.96
CA TYR A 52 2.04 -1.71 3.72
C TYR A 52 1.87 -2.61 2.47
N SER A 53 2.10 -3.91 2.60
CA SER A 53 1.86 -4.87 1.50
C SER A 53 0.37 -4.94 1.13
N LEU A 54 -0.52 -4.91 2.14
CA LEU A 54 -1.96 -4.88 1.92
C LEU A 54 -2.43 -3.56 1.30
N LEU A 55 -1.87 -2.43 1.75
CA LEU A 55 -2.17 -1.11 1.16
C LEU A 55 -1.77 -1.04 -0.32
N ALA A 56 -0.62 -1.63 -0.70
CA ALA A 56 -0.22 -1.73 -2.10
C ALA A 56 -1.21 -2.56 -2.94
N GLN A 57 -1.70 -3.67 -2.40
CA GLN A 57 -2.69 -4.52 -3.08
C GLN A 57 -4.03 -3.81 -3.25
N ASP A 58 -4.49 -3.08 -2.24
CA ASP A 58 -5.74 -2.31 -2.30
C ASP A 58 -5.65 -1.14 -3.29
N ALA A 59 -4.51 -0.44 -3.30
CA ALA A 59 -4.24 0.62 -4.27
C ALA A 59 -4.25 0.10 -5.72
N LEU A 60 -3.71 -1.09 -5.99
CA LEU A 60 -3.80 -1.72 -7.32
C LEU A 60 -5.22 -2.20 -7.65
N GLY A 61 -5.93 -2.75 -6.66
CA GLY A 61 -7.31 -3.21 -6.81
C GLY A 61 -8.30 -2.08 -7.12
N SER A 62 -8.03 -0.87 -6.62
CA SER A 62 -8.85 0.32 -6.88
C SER A 62 -8.71 0.87 -8.31
N VAL A 63 -7.56 0.67 -8.98
CA VAL A 63 -7.38 0.96 -10.43
C VAL A 63 -8.30 0.09 -11.30
N SER A 64 -8.53 -1.14 -10.87
CA SER A 64 -9.23 -2.17 -11.64
C SER A 64 -10.75 -2.03 -11.57
N ARG A 65 -11.27 -1.22 -10.64
CA ARG A 65 -12.69 -0.93 -10.56
C ARG A 65 -13.01 0.22 -11.50
N PRO A 66 -13.78 0.01 -12.59
CA PRO A 66 -14.30 1.14 -13.34
C PRO A 66 -15.06 2.04 -12.36
N ALA A 67 -14.91 3.35 -12.53
CA ALA A 67 -15.66 4.34 -11.76
C ALA A 67 -17.16 4.13 -12.02
N GLU A 68 -17.78 3.25 -11.25
CA GLU A 68 -19.22 3.10 -11.27
C GLU A 68 -19.79 4.43 -10.80
N HIS A 69 -20.56 5.05 -11.67
CA HIS A 69 -21.34 6.24 -11.39
C HIS A 69 -22.27 5.88 -10.24
N VAL A 70 -21.87 6.20 -9.00
CA VAL A 70 -22.71 6.04 -7.81
C VAL A 70 -23.84 7.05 -7.94
N ASN A 71 -24.90 6.67 -8.66
CA ASN A 71 -26.19 7.32 -8.61
C ASN A 71 -26.79 7.06 -7.22
N ARG A 72 -26.37 7.86 -6.23
CA ARG A 72 -27.20 8.07 -5.05
C ARG A 72 -28.36 8.94 -5.46
N CYS A 73 -29.41 8.33 -6.00
CA CYS A 73 -30.73 8.92 -6.05
C CYS A 73 -31.80 7.88 -5.73
N SER A 74 -32.38 8.06 -4.54
CA SER A 74 -33.75 7.75 -4.14
C SER A 74 -34.20 6.29 -4.04
N ARG A 75 -34.36 5.83 -2.79
CA ARG A 75 -35.67 5.47 -2.22
C ARG A 75 -35.63 5.50 -0.70
#